data_AF-A0A9E3X6X1-F1
#
_entry.id   AF-A0A9E3X6X1-F1
#
_cell.length_a   1.000
_cell.length_b   1.000
_cell.length_c   1.000
_cell.angle_alpha   90.00
_cell.angle_beta   90.00
_cell.angle_gamma   90.00
#
_symmetry.space_group_name_H-M   'P 1'
#
loop_
_entity.id
_entity.type
_entity.pdbx_description
1 polymer ?
#
loop_
_entity_poly.entity_id
_entity_poly.type
_entity_poly.pdbx_seq_one_letter_code
_entity_poly.pdbx_strand_id
1 'polypeptide(L)'
;MSTPKRDTRLLFSVFLGLFLLLALTYAGRLARQAKLDAEIARWEAKIAQSQAHQHELQAELRYVRSDAYLQKLAHDEFNMVQEGEQLIAVVPVAPAAAAEETPVQREVAVQSQWQQWLQRLGFR
;
A
#
# COMPACT_ATOMS: atom_id res chain seq x y z
N MET A 1 14.03 59.78 57.31
CA MET A 1 14.72 58.85 56.39
C MET A 1 13.68 58.22 55.47
N SER A 2 13.34 58.90 54.37
CA SER A 2 12.38 58.38 53.39
C SER A 2 13.10 57.50 52.38
N THR A 3 12.88 56.20 52.45
CA THR A 3 13.36 55.23 51.46
C THR A 3 12.71 55.52 50.10
N PRO A 4 13.48 55.70 49.00
CA PRO A 4 12.90 55.89 47.67
C PRO A 4 12.28 54.57 47.18
N LYS A 5 10.99 54.37 47.48
CA LYS A 5 10.20 53.18 47.10
C LYS A 5 9.83 53.13 45.61
N ARG A 6 10.26 54.13 44.81
CA ARG A 6 9.89 54.31 43.39
C ARG A 6 10.80 53.56 42.41
N ASP A 7 12.03 53.22 42.81
CA ASP A 7 12.97 52.55 41.88
C ASP A 7 12.79 51.04 41.84
N THR A 8 12.39 50.39 42.95
CA THR A 8 12.22 48.94 43.00
C THR A 8 11.10 48.44 42.09
N ARG A 9 9.99 49.19 41.96
CA ARG A 9 8.88 48.83 41.06
C ARG A 9 9.28 48.96 39.59
N LEU A 10 10.05 49.99 39.25
CA LEU A 10 10.58 50.19 37.91
C LEU A 10 11.60 49.09 37.56
N LEU A 11 12.56 48.82 38.45
CA LEU A 11 13.51 47.70 38.32
C LEU A 11 12.78 46.37 38.13
N PHE A 12 11.76 46.09 38.94
CA PHE A 12 10.99 44.85 38.79
C PHE A 12 10.26 44.77 37.45
N SER A 13 9.67 45.87 36.99
CA SER A 13 9.00 45.92 35.68
C SER A 13 9.97 45.72 34.51
N VAL A 14 11.17 46.31 34.58
CA VAL A 14 12.24 46.12 33.58
C VAL A 14 12.72 44.68 33.59
N PHE A 15 12.94 44.11 34.77
CA PHE A 15 13.39 42.73 34.92
C PHE A 15 12.34 41.74 34.40
N LEU A 16 11.06 41.98 34.71
CA LEU A 16 9.95 41.18 34.23
C LEU A 16 9.80 41.28 32.70
N GLY A 17 9.94 42.49 32.15
CA GLY A 17 9.93 42.70 30.70
C GLY A 17 11.07 41.97 30.00
N LEU A 18 12.28 42.05 30.54
CA LEU A 18 13.44 41.33 30.01
C LEU A 18 13.27 39.81 30.11
N PHE A 19 12.72 39.32 31.22
CA PHE A 19 12.43 37.90 31.41
C PHE A 19 11.39 37.39 30.42
N LEU A 20 10.31 38.15 30.20
CA LEU A 20 9.32 37.82 29.17
C LEU A 20 9.96 37.81 27.78
N LEU A 21 10.76 38.82 27.43
CA LEU A 21 11.45 38.87 26.14
C LEU A 21 12.33 37.62 25.93
N LEU A 22 13.10 37.22 26.95
CA LEU A 22 13.91 36.01 26.90
C LEU A 22 13.05 34.75 26.74
N ALA A 23 11.95 34.64 27.49
CA ALA A 23 11.05 33.50 27.41
C ALA A 23 10.43 33.36 26.02
N LEU A 24 9.94 34.46 25.43
CA LEU A 24 9.35 34.49 24.09
C LEU A 24 10.38 34.11 23.00
N THR A 25 11.59 34.68 23.07
CA THR A 25 12.65 34.39 22.10
C THR A 25 13.15 32.95 22.19
N TYR A 26 13.28 32.41 23.40
CA TYR A 26 13.67 31.03 23.65
C TYR A 26 12.59 30.03 23.20
N ALA A 27 11.32 30.30 23.53
CA ALA A 27 10.19 29.47 23.09
C ALA A 27 10.11 29.38 21.56
N GLY A 28 10.27 30.51 20.85
CA GLY A 28 10.27 30.52 19.38
C GLY A 28 11.48 29.80 18.76
N ARG A 29 12.62 29.73 19.46
CA ARG A 29 13.79 28.96 19.01
C ARG A 29 13.57 27.46 19.21
N LEU A 30 13.02 27.05 20.34
CA LEU A 30 12.73 25.65 20.64
C LEU A 30 11.68 25.07 19.68
N ALA A 31 10.61 25.83 19.39
CA ALA A 31 9.59 25.40 18.42
C ALA A 31 10.15 25.22 17.00
N ARG A 32 11.07 26.10 16.58
CA ARG A 32 11.75 25.97 15.28
C ARG A 32 12.64 24.73 15.22
N GLN A 33 13.38 24.45 16.29
CA GLN A 33 14.20 23.24 16.37
C GLN A 33 13.35 21.97 16.29
N ALA A 34 12.28 21.88 17.09
CA ALA A 34 11.37 20.74 17.05
C ALA A 34 10.73 20.53 15.67
N LYS A 35 10.40 21.62 14.95
CA LYS A 35 9.88 21.54 13.58
C LYS A 35 10.92 20.98 12.61
N LEU A 36 12.17 21.45 12.70
CA LEU A 36 13.26 20.95 11.86
C LEU A 36 13.54 19.47 12.13
N ASP A 37 13.59 19.06 13.40
CA ASP A 37 13.79 17.66 13.76
C ASP A 37 12.67 16.76 13.22
N ALA A 38 11.40 17.22 13.29
CA ALA A 38 10.27 16.51 12.71
C ALA A 38 10.35 16.42 11.17
N GLU A 39 10.82 17.47 10.50
CA GLU A 39 11.03 17.45 9.05
C GLU A 39 12.15 16.47 8.66
N ILE A 40 13.26 16.44 9.40
CA ILE A 40 14.36 15.49 9.20
C ILE A 40 13.83 14.05 9.34
N ALA A 41 13.14 13.74 10.43
CA ALA A 41 12.59 12.41 10.66
C ALA A 41 11.63 11.97 9.55
N ARG A 42 10.83 12.90 9.00
CA ARG A 42 9.94 12.64 7.88
C ARG A 42 10.71 12.30 6.60
N TRP A 43 11.79 13.01 6.31
CA TRP A 43 12.63 12.76 5.14
C TRP A 43 13.38 11.44 5.26
N GLU A 44 13.92 11.13 6.44
CA GLU A 44 14.58 9.86 6.72
C GLU A 44 13.63 8.67 6.52
N ALA A 45 12.40 8.77 7.04
CA ALA A 45 11.38 7.75 6.81
C ALA A 45 11.07 7.55 5.31
N LYS A 46 11.01 8.64 4.54
CA LYS A 46 10.77 8.58 3.09
C LYS A 46 11.94 7.93 2.35
N ILE A 47 13.17 8.23 2.75
CA ILE A 47 14.38 7.62 2.19
C ILE A 47 14.37 6.11 2.47
N ALA A 48 14.11 5.71 3.72
CA ALA A 48 14.05 4.30 4.09
C ALA A 48 12.98 3.54 3.29
N GLN A 49 11.79 4.12 3.12
CA GLN A 49 10.73 3.54 2.29
C GLN A 49 11.17 3.39 0.83
N SER A 50 11.78 4.43 0.26
CA SER A 50 12.27 4.42 -1.12
C SER A 50 13.36 3.37 -1.33
N GLN A 51 14.28 3.24 -0.38
CA GLN A 51 15.35 2.23 -0.44
C GLN A 51 14.80 0.81 -0.34
N ALA A 52 13.83 0.56 0.53
CA ALA A 52 13.17 -0.73 0.63
C ALA A 52 12.51 -1.12 -0.69
N HIS A 53 11.78 -0.19 -1.30
CA HIS A 53 11.13 -0.42 -2.60
C HIS A 53 12.15 -0.66 -3.72
N GLN A 54 13.25 0.11 -3.75
CA GLN A 54 14.34 -0.14 -4.70
C GLN A 54 14.93 -1.54 -4.53
N HIS A 55 15.12 -2.01 -3.30
CA HIS A 55 15.63 -3.36 -3.02
C HIS A 55 14.68 -4.45 -3.50
N GLU A 56 13.37 -4.26 -3.30
CA GLU A 56 12.32 -5.15 -3.78
C GLU A 56 12.32 -5.24 -5.31
N LEU A 57 12.30 -4.10 -6.00
CA LEU A 57 12.35 -4.06 -7.47
C LEU A 57 13.64 -4.68 -8.02
N GLN A 58 14.77 -4.46 -7.35
CA GLN A 58 16.02 -5.10 -7.76
C GLN A 58 16.00 -6.62 -7.53
N ALA A 59 15.29 -7.12 -6.53
CA ALA A 59 15.10 -8.55 -6.33
C ALA A 59 14.20 -9.14 -7.43
N GLU A 60 13.11 -8.46 -7.77
CA GLU A 60 12.20 -8.86 -8.85
C GLU A 60 12.90 -8.85 -10.20
N LEU A 61 13.66 -7.80 -10.51
CA LEU A 61 14.46 -7.74 -11.74
C LEU A 61 15.48 -8.87 -11.83
N ARG A 62 16.12 -9.25 -10.71
CA ARG A 62 17.03 -10.40 -10.70
C ARG A 62 16.30 -11.71 -10.94
N TYR A 63 15.11 -11.87 -10.36
CA TYR A 63 14.28 -13.05 -10.56
C TYR A 63 13.81 -13.18 -12.02
N VAL A 64 13.27 -12.10 -12.61
CA VAL A 64 12.80 -12.10 -14.01
C VAL A 64 13.96 -12.32 -14.99
N ARG A 65 15.17 -11.84 -14.67
CA ARG A 65 16.38 -12.09 -15.47
C ARG A 65 17.00 -13.46 -15.26
N SER A 66 16.53 -14.25 -14.29
CA SER A 66 17.09 -15.57 -14.02
C SER A 66 16.55 -16.60 -15.00
N ASP A 67 17.38 -17.60 -15.33
CA ASP A 67 17.00 -18.70 -16.21
C ASP A 67 15.79 -19.49 -15.68
N ALA A 68 15.60 -19.52 -14.36
CA ALA A 68 14.43 -20.14 -13.72
C ALA A 68 13.10 -19.47 -14.12
N TYR A 69 13.09 -18.15 -14.32
CA TYR A 69 11.91 -17.44 -14.83
C TYR A 69 11.65 -17.79 -16.29
N LEU A 70 12.70 -17.88 -17.12
CA LEU A 70 12.58 -18.30 -18.52
C LEU A 70 12.06 -19.74 -18.65
N GLN A 71 12.54 -20.64 -17.79
CA GLN A 71 12.11 -22.04 -17.76
C GLN A 71 10.64 -22.16 -17.35
N LYS A 72 10.22 -21.39 -16.34
CA LYS A 72 8.81 -21.30 -15.93
C LYS A 72 7.93 -20.74 -17.04
N LEU A 73 8.36 -19.65 -17.70
CA LEU A 73 7.61 -19.04 -18.80
C LEU A 73 7.51 -19.99 -20.02
N ALA A 74 8.58 -20.72 -20.32
CA ALA A 74 8.59 -21.73 -21.38
C ALA A 74 7.57 -22.85 -21.10
N HIS A 75 7.48 -23.33 -19.85
CA HIS A 75 6.51 -24.34 -19.46
C HIS A 75 5.07 -23.80 -19.46
N ASP A 76 4.85 -22.65 -18.81
CA ASP A 76 3.50 -22.13 -18.53
C ASP A 76 2.83 -21.50 -19.76
N GLU A 77 3.55 -20.69 -20.54
CA GLU A 77 2.98 -19.98 -21.70
C GLU A 77 3.23 -20.70 -23.03
N PHE A 78 4.39 -21.34 -23.19
CA PHE A 78 4.78 -21.93 -24.47
C PHE A 78 4.60 -23.44 -24.55
N ASN A 79 4.22 -24.12 -23.44
CA ASN A 79 4.23 -25.59 -23.32
C ASN A 79 5.54 -26.21 -23.84
N MET A 80 6.64 -25.47 -23.73
CA MET A 80 7.97 -25.86 -24.17
C MET A 80 8.68 -26.57 -23.01
N VAL A 81 9.23 -27.74 -23.31
CA VAL A 81 9.99 -28.60 -22.40
C VAL A 81 11.45 -28.58 -22.83
N GLN A 82 12.39 -28.69 -21.89
CA GLN A 82 13.82 -28.75 -22.22
C GLN A 82 14.17 -30.04 -22.99
N GLU A 83 15.28 -30.02 -23.74
CA GLU A 83 15.81 -31.22 -24.40
C GLU A 83 16.12 -32.30 -23.34
N GLY A 84 15.28 -33.33 -23.29
CA GLY A 84 15.38 -34.46 -22.35
C GLY A 84 14.25 -34.55 -21.31
N GLU A 85 13.35 -33.58 -21.20
CA GLU A 85 12.15 -33.69 -20.35
C GLU A 85 10.99 -34.41 -21.06
N GLN A 86 10.28 -35.28 -20.34
CA GLN A 86 9.09 -35.97 -20.85
C GLN A 86 7.82 -35.14 -20.60
N LEU A 87 7.19 -34.66 -21.67
CA LEU A 87 5.87 -34.02 -21.61
C LEU A 87 4.79 -35.08 -21.29
N ILE A 88 4.24 -35.07 -20.07
CA ILE A 88 3.11 -35.92 -19.70
C ILE A 88 1.82 -35.13 -19.92
N ALA A 89 1.22 -35.27 -21.11
CA ALA A 89 -0.09 -34.71 -21.39
C ALA A 89 -1.18 -35.63 -20.82
N VAL A 90 -1.91 -35.15 -19.80
CA VAL A 90 -3.10 -35.85 -19.29
C VAL A 90 -4.25 -35.60 -20.26
N VAL A 91 -4.44 -36.50 -21.22
CA VAL A 91 -5.62 -36.49 -22.08
C VAL A 91 -6.80 -36.98 -21.24
N PRO A 92 -7.88 -36.19 -21.07
CA PRO A 92 -9.10 -36.70 -20.48
C PRO A 92 -9.60 -37.82 -21.39
N VAL A 93 -9.66 -39.05 -20.86
CA VAL A 93 -10.35 -40.15 -21.52
C VAL A 93 -11.79 -39.67 -21.73
N ALA A 94 -12.14 -39.39 -22.99
CA ALA A 94 -13.53 -39.26 -23.37
C ALA A 94 -14.22 -40.55 -22.93
N PRO A 95 -15.26 -40.51 -22.08
CA PRO A 95 -15.99 -41.71 -21.73
C PRO A 95 -16.46 -42.32 -23.04
N ALA A 96 -16.01 -43.57 -23.27
CA ALA A 96 -16.35 -44.33 -24.47
C ALA A 96 -17.86 -44.23 -24.68
N ALA A 97 -18.23 -43.87 -25.92
CA ALA A 97 -19.59 -43.68 -26.37
C ALA A 97 -20.55 -44.73 -25.78
N ALA A 98 -21.26 -44.33 -24.73
CA ALA A 98 -22.53 -44.94 -24.38
C ALA A 98 -23.58 -44.19 -25.19
N ALA A 99 -24.10 -44.88 -26.21
CA ALA A 99 -25.39 -44.71 -26.86
C ALA A 99 -25.93 -43.28 -27.05
N GLU A 100 -26.16 -42.95 -28.31
CA GLU A 100 -27.05 -41.88 -28.76
C GLU A 100 -28.36 -41.88 -27.95
N GLU A 101 -28.50 -40.93 -27.02
CA GLU A 101 -29.80 -40.45 -26.57
C GLU A 101 -29.94 -39.00 -27.02
N THR A 102 -30.90 -38.83 -27.92
CA THR A 102 -31.40 -37.59 -28.50
C THR A 102 -31.53 -36.48 -27.44
N PRO A 103 -31.15 -35.22 -27.75
CA PRO A 103 -31.19 -34.15 -26.78
C PRO A 103 -32.65 -33.81 -26.49
N VAL A 104 -33.18 -34.27 -25.36
CA VAL A 104 -34.39 -33.67 -24.81
C VAL A 104 -33.95 -32.31 -24.26
N GLN A 105 -34.16 -31.27 -25.08
CA GLN A 105 -34.17 -29.90 -24.62
C GLN A 105 -35.19 -29.80 -23.49
N ARG A 106 -34.71 -29.94 -22.26
CA ARG A 106 -35.47 -29.52 -21.09
C ARG A 106 -35.26 -28.02 -21.04
N GLU A 107 -36.19 -27.27 -21.63
CA GLU A 107 -36.40 -25.86 -21.33
C GLU A 107 -36.60 -25.73 -19.82
N VAL A 108 -35.49 -25.61 -19.11
CA VAL A 108 -35.51 -25.02 -17.79
C VAL A 108 -35.79 -23.55 -18.08
N ALA A 109 -37.05 -23.14 -17.90
CA ALA A 109 -37.40 -21.74 -17.76
C ALA A 109 -36.72 -21.22 -16.49
N VAL A 110 -35.41 -21.01 -16.59
CA VAL A 110 -34.61 -20.30 -15.60
C VAL A 110 -35.11 -18.88 -15.70
N GLN A 111 -36.02 -18.49 -14.80
CA GLN A 111 -36.29 -17.07 -14.61
C GLN A 111 -34.94 -16.38 -14.48
N SER A 112 -34.67 -15.49 -15.42
CA SER A 112 -33.37 -14.87 -15.51
C SER A 112 -33.11 -14.13 -14.21
N GLN A 113 -31.89 -14.20 -13.68
CA GLN A 113 -31.53 -13.67 -12.36
C GLN A 113 -31.95 -12.19 -12.18
N TRP A 114 -32.04 -11.42 -13.28
CA TRP A 114 -32.52 -10.04 -13.28
C TRP A 114 -34.05 -9.90 -13.15
N GLN A 115 -34.85 -10.84 -13.67
CA GLN A 115 -36.31 -10.86 -13.47
C GLN A 115 -36.65 -11.07 -11.99
N GLN A 116 -35.87 -11.89 -11.29
CA GLN A 116 -36.01 -12.06 -9.84
C GLN A 116 -35.69 -10.76 -9.08
N TRP A 117 -34.75 -9.95 -9.60
CA TRP A 117 -34.38 -8.66 -9.03
C TRP A 117 -35.49 -7.62 -9.19
N LEU A 118 -36.14 -7.58 -10.34
CA LEU A 118 -37.24 -6.63 -10.60
C LEU A 118 -38.48 -6.92 -9.75
N GLN A 119 -38.79 -8.19 -9.51
CA GLN A 119 -39.90 -8.57 -8.62
C GLN A 119 -39.67 -8.09 -7.18
N ARG A 120 -38.43 -8.12 -6.69
CA ARG A 120 -38.08 -7.58 -5.35
C ARG A 120 -38.21 -6.06 -5.27
N LEU A 121 -38.03 -5.35 -6.39
CA LEU A 121 -38.17 -3.90 -6.47
C LEU A 121 -39.61 -3.43 -6.68
N GLY A 122 -40.58 -4.35 -6.73
CA GLY A 122 -42.01 -4.03 -6.78
C GLY A 122 -42.53 -3.60 -8.14
N PHE A 123 -41.75 -3.78 -9.22
CA PHE A 123 -42.21 -3.59 -10.58
C PHE A 123 -42.86 -4.90 -11.08
N ARG A 124 -44.16 -4.82 -11.41
CA ARG A 124 -44.96 -5.92 -11.99
C ARG A 124 -45.21 -5.67 -13.47
#